data_AF-A0A8J8A7B0-F1
#
_entry.id   AF-A0A8J8A7B0-F1
#
_cell.length_a   1.000
_cell.length_b   1.000
_cell.length_c   1.000
_cell.angle_alpha   90.00
_cell.angle_beta   90.00
_cell.angle_gamma   90.00
#
_symmetry.space_group_name_H-M   'P 1'
#
loop_
_entity.id
_entity.type
_entity.pdbx_description
1 polymer ?
#
loop_
_entity_poly.entity_id
_entity_poly.type
_entity_poly.pdbx_seq_one_letter_code
_entity_poly.pdbx_strand_id
1 'polypeptide(L)'
;MEREFRKILGEDLANYLELMRAKLTFAEELYGIKMNYVPLITEGEIVILDKNDGKIKWLKTKRPLTPEEFKALADKIKENLESGYVESLLTMNMSCVNGPGE
;
A
#
# COMPACT_ATOMS: atom_id res chain seq x y z
N MET A 1 9.09 7.10 -3.42
CA MET A 1 9.33 6.84 -1.98
C MET A 1 10.58 7.56 -1.49
N GLU A 2 10.60 8.03 -0.24
CA GLU A 2 11.77 8.69 0.36
C GLU A 2 12.96 7.74 0.56
N ARG A 3 14.18 8.26 0.40
CA ARG A 3 15.42 7.46 0.40
C ARG A 3 15.66 6.73 1.73
N GLU A 4 15.25 7.33 2.85
CA GLU A 4 15.39 6.73 4.18
C GLU A 4 14.48 5.51 4.34
N PHE A 5 13.23 5.59 3.88
CA PHE A 5 12.28 4.48 3.98
C PHE A 5 12.70 3.30 3.10
N ARG A 6 13.27 3.60 1.92
CA ARG A 6 13.88 2.58 1.05
C ARG A 6 15.00 1.83 1.75
N LYS A 7 15.86 2.51 2.53
CA LYS A 7 16.92 1.85 3.30
C LYS A 7 16.37 0.94 4.40
N ILE A 8 15.29 1.36 5.05
CA ILE A 8 14.67 0.59 6.15
C ILE A 8 13.97 -0.66 5.60
N LEU A 9 13.23 -0.55 4.50
CA LEU A 9 12.53 -1.68 3.87
C LEU A 9 13.48 -2.63 3.12
N GLY A 10 14.57 -2.11 2.57
CA GLY A 10 15.35 -2.79 1.54
C GLY A 10 14.84 -2.44 0.14
N GLU A 11 15.72 -2.56 -0.86
CA GLU A 11 15.40 -2.17 -2.25
C GLU A 11 14.26 -3.01 -2.83
N ASP A 12 14.23 -4.31 -2.56
CA ASP A 12 13.23 -5.22 -3.13
C ASP A 12 11.81 -4.85 -2.69
N LEU A 13 11.57 -4.69 -1.38
CA LEU A 13 10.27 -4.31 -0.86
C LEU A 13 9.88 -2.88 -1.25
N ALA A 14 10.84 -1.95 -1.33
CA ALA A 14 10.58 -0.61 -1.83
C ALA A 14 10.13 -0.63 -3.31
N ASN A 15 10.81 -1.42 -4.14
CA ASN A 15 10.45 -1.60 -5.55
C ASN A 15 9.08 -2.30 -5.67
N TYR A 16 8.81 -3.26 -4.78
CA TYR A 16 7.53 -3.95 -4.72
C TYR A 16 6.36 -2.99 -4.44
N LEU A 17 6.52 -2.08 -3.47
CA LEU A 17 5.52 -1.05 -3.16
C LEU A 17 5.27 -0.10 -4.35
N GLU A 18 6.32 0.29 -5.08
CA GLU A 18 6.18 1.12 -6.29
C GLU A 18 5.45 0.36 -7.41
N LEU A 19 5.75 -0.94 -7.58
CA LEU A 19 5.06 -1.81 -8.54
C LEU A 19 3.57 -1.96 -8.19
N MET A 20 3.24 -2.14 -6.91
CA MET A 20 1.84 -2.18 -6.46
C MET A 20 1.12 -0.87 -6.80
N ARG A 21 1.77 0.28 -6.59
CA ARG A 21 1.19 1.59 -6.95
C ARG A 21 0.87 1.68 -8.44
N ALA A 22 1.76 1.19 -9.30
CA ALA A 22 1.53 1.13 -10.74
C ALA A 22 0.37 0.17 -11.10
N LYS A 23 0.30 -1.00 -10.46
CA LYS A 23 -0.81 -1.96 -10.64
C LYS A 23 -2.16 -1.35 -10.27
N LEU A 24 -2.24 -0.56 -9.19
CA LEU A 24 -3.49 0.11 -8.83
C LEU A 24 -3.92 1.09 -9.92
N THR A 25 -3.01 1.95 -10.42
CA THR A 25 -3.33 2.89 -11.49
C THR A 25 -3.87 2.17 -12.73
N PHE A 26 -3.22 1.06 -13.11
CA PHE A 26 -3.69 0.25 -14.24
C PHE A 26 -5.06 -0.38 -13.99
N ALA A 27 -5.32 -0.85 -12.78
CA ALA A 27 -6.63 -1.38 -12.40
C ALA A 27 -7.74 -0.31 -12.43
N GLU A 28 -7.45 0.93 -12.02
CA GLU A 28 -8.41 2.02 -12.13
C GLU A 28 -8.77 2.33 -13.59
N GLU A 29 -7.79 2.31 -14.50
CA GLU A 29 -8.00 2.55 -15.93
C GLU A 29 -8.84 1.44 -16.58
N LEU A 30 -8.57 0.17 -16.23
CA LEU A 30 -9.27 -0.97 -16.82
C LEU A 30 -10.68 -1.17 -16.28
N TYR A 31 -10.87 -1.04 -14.97
CA TYR A 31 -12.12 -1.41 -14.31
C TYR A 31 -12.98 -0.20 -13.91
N GLY A 32 -12.50 1.04 -14.14
CA GLY A 32 -13.24 2.27 -13.83
C GLY A 32 -13.44 2.53 -12.32
N ILE A 33 -12.77 1.75 -11.47
CA ILE A 33 -12.80 1.90 -10.02
C ILE A 33 -11.78 2.92 -9.55
N LYS A 34 -12.02 3.55 -8.40
CA LYS A 34 -11.02 4.41 -7.75
C LYS A 34 -10.44 3.73 -6.51
N MET A 35 -9.14 3.50 -6.54
CA MET A 35 -8.34 2.99 -5.43
C MET A 35 -7.23 3.96 -5.08
N ASN A 36 -7.46 4.77 -4.04
CA ASN A 36 -6.54 5.85 -3.68
C ASN A 36 -5.33 5.39 -2.86
N TYR A 37 -5.33 4.16 -2.33
CA TYR A 37 -4.28 3.68 -1.44
C TYR A 37 -4.20 2.15 -1.37
N VAL A 38 -3.05 1.65 -0.92
CA VAL A 38 -2.82 0.25 -0.53
C VAL A 38 -2.77 0.16 0.99
N PRO A 39 -3.55 -0.70 1.66
CA PRO A 39 -3.39 -0.95 3.09
C PRO A 39 -2.09 -1.73 3.37
N LEU A 40 -1.29 -1.26 4.32
CA LEU A 40 -0.05 -1.93 4.74
C LEU A 40 -0.19 -2.57 6.13
N ILE A 41 -0.90 -1.90 7.04
CA ILE A 41 -1.28 -2.43 8.36
C ILE A 41 -2.74 -2.08 8.58
N THR A 42 -3.53 -3.06 8.99
CA THR A 42 -4.97 -2.96 9.26
C THR A 42 -5.33 -3.29 10.71
N GLU A 43 -4.40 -3.90 11.45
CA GLU A 43 -4.54 -4.20 12.88
C GLU A 43 -4.27 -2.92 13.69
N GLY A 44 -5.31 -2.40 14.35
CA GLY A 44 -5.20 -1.17 15.15
C GLY A 44 -5.23 0.10 14.32
N GLU A 45 -4.22 0.97 14.46
CA GLU A 45 -4.14 2.19 13.64
C GLU A 45 -3.70 1.87 12.22
N ILE A 46 -4.57 2.18 11.26
CA ILE A 46 -4.38 1.77 9.87
C ILE A 46 -3.29 2.61 9.19
N VAL A 47 -2.34 1.92 8.58
CA VAL A 47 -1.24 2.50 7.80
C VAL A 47 -1.43 2.14 6.34
N ILE A 48 -1.25 3.14 5.47
CA ILE A 48 -1.48 3.00 4.03
C ILE A 48 -0.31 3.53 3.21
N LEU A 49 -0.09 2.95 2.04
CA LEU A 49 0.65 3.59 0.95
C LEU A 49 -0.34 4.39 0.09
N ASP A 50 -0.19 5.70 0.07
CA ASP A 50 -1.01 6.57 -0.78
C ASP A 50 -0.58 6.45 -2.23
N LYS A 51 -1.54 6.18 -3.14
CA LYS A 51 -1.27 6.03 -4.56
C LYS A 51 -0.85 7.36 -5.20
N ASN A 52 -1.38 8.47 -4.70
CA ASN A 52 -1.27 9.78 -5.34
C ASN A 52 0.11 10.40 -5.17
N ASP A 53 0.71 10.27 -3.97
CA ASP A 53 2.03 10.84 -3.68
C ASP A 53 3.08 9.79 -3.32
N GLY A 54 2.71 8.51 -3.21
CA GLY A 54 3.62 7.42 -2.90
C GLY A 54 4.16 7.46 -1.46
N LYS A 55 3.56 8.27 -0.57
CA LYS A 55 3.95 8.35 0.83
C LYS A 55 3.18 7.33 1.66
N ILE A 56 3.83 6.88 2.72
CA ILE A 56 3.20 6.00 3.71
C ILE A 56 2.61 6.88 4.82
N LYS A 57 1.32 6.70 5.10
CA LYS A 57 0.51 7.61 5.90
C LYS A 57 -0.34 6.86 6.91
N TRP A 58 -0.70 7.54 7.98
CA TRP A 58 -1.83 7.16 8.80
C TRP A 58 -3.13 7.38 8.03
N LEU A 59 -4.00 6.37 7.95
CA LEU A 59 -5.27 6.50 7.23
C LEU A 59 -6.19 7.54 7.89
N LYS A 60 -6.20 7.61 9.23
CA LYS A 60 -7.08 8.47 10.01
C LYS A 60 -6.78 9.95 9.84
N THR A 61 -5.50 10.34 9.95
CA THR A 61 -5.06 11.74 9.92
C THR A 61 -4.55 12.17 8.55
N LYS A 62 -4.34 11.23 7.62
CA LYS A 62 -3.73 11.46 6.30
C LYS A 62 -2.32 12.05 6.35
N ARG A 63 -1.71 12.15 7.54
CA ARG A 63 -0.34 12.63 7.69
C ARG A 63 0.66 11.53 7.30
N PRO A 64 1.77 11.85 6.63
CA PRO A 64 2.87 10.93 6.46
C PRO A 64 3.41 10.43 7.81
N LEU A 65 3.90 9.19 7.83
CA LEU A 65 4.66 8.67 8.95
C LEU A 65 5.95 9.48 9.13
N THR A 66 6.35 9.74 10.37
CA THR A 66 7.71 10.21 10.64
C THR A 66 8.71 9.06 10.48
N PRO A 67 10.01 9.34 10.33
CA PRO A 67 11.02 8.29 10.30
C PRO A 67 11.00 7.36 11.53
N GLU A 68 10.74 7.89 12.73
CA GLU A 68 10.66 7.04 13.93
C GLU A 68 9.45 6.11 13.91
N GLU A 69 8.29 6.64 13.51
CA GLU A 69 7.06 5.85 13.38
C GLU A 69 7.22 4.76 12.31
N PHE A 70 7.81 5.12 11.17
CA PHE A 70 8.07 4.18 10.10
C PHE A 70 9.00 3.07 10.57
N LYS A 71 10.08 3.41 11.30
CA LYS A 71 11.02 2.42 11.83
C LYS A 71 10.37 1.49 12.84
N ALA A 72 9.50 2.00 13.71
CA ALA A 72 8.77 1.18 14.69
C ALA A 72 7.78 0.20 14.03
N LEU A 73 7.24 0.56 12.87
CA LEU A 73 6.27 -0.25 12.13
C LEU A 73 6.90 -1.11 11.03
N ALA A 74 8.17 -0.88 10.71
CA ALA A 74 8.84 -1.45 9.54
C ALA A 74 8.76 -2.98 9.52
N ASP A 75 8.99 -3.64 10.64
CA ASP A 75 9.00 -5.10 10.71
C ASP A 75 7.61 -5.68 10.40
N LYS A 76 6.54 -5.06 10.92
CA LYS A 76 5.16 -5.47 10.62
C LYS A 76 4.78 -5.18 9.17
N ILE A 77 5.23 -4.04 8.61
CA ILE A 77 5.02 -3.74 7.18
C ILE A 77 5.70 -4.80 6.31
N LYS A 78 6.94 -5.19 6.63
CA LYS A 78 7.67 -6.23 5.89
C LYS A 78 6.96 -7.57 6.00
N GLU A 79 6.59 -8.00 7.19
CA GLU A 79 5.86 -9.24 7.45
C GLU A 79 4.56 -9.30 6.60
N ASN A 80 3.79 -8.22 6.59
CA ASN A 80 2.54 -8.15 5.83
C ASN A 80 2.76 -8.19 4.31
N LEU A 81 3.85 -7.61 3.81
CA LEU A 81 4.19 -7.67 2.38
C LEU A 81 4.70 -9.06 1.99
N GLU A 82 5.59 -9.65 2.79
CA GLU A 82 6.21 -10.94 2.51
C GLU A 82 5.23 -12.12 2.65
N SER A 83 4.26 -12.01 3.55
CA SER A 83 3.21 -13.02 3.74
C SER A 83 2.11 -13.00 2.66
N GLY A 84 2.08 -11.99 1.78
CA GLY A 84 1.02 -11.82 0.78
C GLY A 84 -0.28 -11.25 1.36
N TYR A 85 -0.25 -10.75 2.60
CA TYR A 85 -1.43 -10.22 3.28
C TYR A 85 -2.03 -9.01 2.54
N VAL A 86 -1.17 -8.10 2.08
CA VAL A 86 -1.57 -6.88 1.38
C VAL A 86 -2.29 -7.21 0.06
N GLU A 87 -1.78 -8.19 -0.67
CA GLU A 87 -2.31 -8.67 -1.93
C GLU A 87 -3.66 -9.34 -1.71
N SER A 88 -3.80 -10.15 -0.67
CA SER A 88 -5.08 -10.75 -0.28
C SER A 88 -6.15 -9.67 -0.05
N LEU A 89 -5.80 -8.59 0.68
CA LEU A 89 -6.71 -7.45 0.89
C LEU A 89 -7.10 -6.78 -0.43
N LEU A 90 -6.15 -6.58 -1.34
CA LEU A 90 -6.44 -6.01 -2.66
C LEU A 90 -7.35 -6.93 -3.49
N THR A 91 -7.06 -8.23 -3.54
CA THR A 91 -7.85 -9.21 -4.27
C THR A 91 -9.29 -9.30 -3.76
N MET A 92 -9.50 -9.31 -2.44
CA MET A 92 -10.85 -9.32 -1.85
C MET A 92 -11.65 -8.06 -2.21
N ASN A 93 -10.99 -6.90 -2.35
CA ASN A 93 -11.67 -5.69 -2.80
C ASN A 93 -12.00 -5.75 -4.30
N MET A 94 -11.11 -6.32 -5.11
CA MET A 94 -11.31 -6.45 -6.56
C MET A 94 -12.35 -7.52 -6.93
N SER A 95 -12.55 -8.57 -6.11
CA SER A 95 -13.62 -9.55 -6.33
C SER A 95 -15.03 -8.97 -6.20
N CYS A 96 -15.16 -7.77 -5.64
CA CYS A 96 -16.42 -7.03 -5.56
C CYS A 96 -16.62 -6.06 -6.74
N VAL A 97 -15.69 -6.04 -7.69
CA VAL A 97 -15.71 -5.15 -8.86
C VAL A 97 -16.20 -5.95 -10.05
N ASN A 98 -17.48 -5.81 -10.38
CA ASN A 98 -18.05 -6.37 -11.61
C ASN A 98 -17.36 -5.70 -12.82
N GLY A 99 -16.79 -6.51 -13.71
CA GLY A 99 -16.19 -6.01 -14.94
C GLY A 99 -17.24 -5.50 -15.93
N PRO A 100 -16.85 -4.73 -16.96
CA PRO A 100 -17.77 -4.36 -18.04
C PRO A 100 -18.25 -5.63 -18.77
N GLY A 101 -19.48 -6.06 -18.47
CA GLY A 101 -20.10 -7.27 -19.02
C GLY A 101 -20.90 -8.14 -18.04
N GLU A 102 -20.87 -7.84 -16.74
CA GLU A 102 -21.72 -8.44 -15.69
C GLU A 102 -22.87 -7.51 -15.24
#